data_AF-A0A318T7R2-F1
#
_entry.id   AF-A0A318T7R2-F1
#
_cell.length_a   1.000
_cell.length_b   1.000
_cell.length_c   1.000
_cell.angle_alpha   90.00
_cell.angle_beta   90.00
_cell.angle_gamma   90.00
#
_symmetry.space_group_name_H-M   'P 1'
#
loop_
_entity.id
_entity.type
_entity.pdbx_description
1 polymer ?
#
loop_
_entity_poly.entity_id
_entity_poly.type
_entity_poly.pdbx_seq_one_letter_code
_entity_poly.pdbx_strand_id
1 'polypeptide(L)'
;MTRDQQRLAAYLAHIIEAIERIDRYTEDMDEGAFLSSQLVQDAVIRNIEIIGEASNNIEKHHPEFAAAYPELPLAVAYQMRNAVTHGYFKVDFEIVWKTIQRDLPALHAQIAKIEIR
;
A
#
# COMPACT_ATOMS: atom_id res chain seq x y z
N MET A 1 22.53 8.71 8.97
CA MET A 1 21.09 8.65 9.28
C MET A 1 20.88 8.37 10.75
N THR A 2 19.96 9.10 11.40
CA THR A 2 19.51 8.81 12.76
C THR A 2 18.66 7.54 12.79
N ARG A 3 18.44 6.95 13.97
CA ARG A 3 17.55 5.79 14.14
C ARG A 3 16.12 6.08 13.67
N ASP A 4 15.69 7.33 13.80
CA ASP A 4 14.37 7.78 13.34
C ASP A 4 14.28 7.80 11.81
N GLN A 5 15.29 8.39 11.15
CA GLN A 5 15.40 8.39 9.68
C GLN A 5 15.46 6.98 9.09
N GLN A 6 16.15 6.05 9.77
CA GLN A 6 16.19 4.64 9.35
C GLN A 6 14.81 3.96 9.42
N ARG A 7 13.98 4.30 10.42
CA ARG A 7 12.62 3.76 10.53
C ARG A 7 11.70 4.30 9.44
N LEU A 8 11.75 5.61 9.19
CA LEU A 8 11.02 6.22 8.08
C LEU A 8 11.38 5.55 6.74
N ALA A 9 12.68 5.38 6.49
CA ALA A 9 13.16 4.68 5.29
C ALA A 9 12.63 3.25 5.19
N ALA A 10 12.62 2.51 6.30
CA ALA A 10 12.07 1.15 6.33
C ALA A 10 10.57 1.12 6.04
N TYR A 11 9.78 2.08 6.57
CA TYR A 11 8.34 2.14 6.26
C TYR A 11 8.08 2.42 4.78
N LEU A 12 8.80 3.37 4.19
CA LEU A 12 8.69 3.68 2.76
C LEU A 12 9.10 2.47 1.89
N ALA A 13 10.18 1.80 2.26
CA ALA A 13 10.62 0.57 1.59
C ALA A 13 9.56 -0.55 1.68
N HIS A 14 8.95 -0.75 2.85
CA HIS A 14 7.88 -1.76 3.01
C HIS A 14 6.67 -1.47 2.12
N ILE A 15 6.31 -0.19 1.92
CA ILE A 15 5.23 0.20 1.00
C ILE A 15 5.61 -0.18 -0.44
N ILE A 16 6.80 0.22 -0.89
CA ILE A 16 7.29 -0.10 -2.24
C ILE A 16 7.32 -1.61 -2.48
N GLU A 17 7.97 -2.38 -1.60
CA GLU A 17 8.08 -3.83 -1.73
C GLU A 17 6.71 -4.53 -1.75
N ALA A 18 5.74 -4.01 -1.00
CA ALA A 18 4.39 -4.54 -0.98
C ALA A 18 3.64 -4.26 -2.29
N ILE A 19 3.79 -3.06 -2.85
CA ILE A 19 3.23 -2.72 -4.17
C ILE A 19 3.87 -3.60 -5.25
N GLU A 20 5.19 -3.73 -5.27
CA GLU A 20 5.88 -4.57 -6.25
C GLU A 20 5.49 -6.06 -6.14
N ARG A 21 5.21 -6.55 -4.92
CA ARG A 21 4.67 -7.91 -4.74
C ARG A 21 3.28 -8.04 -5.36
N ILE A 22 2.40 -7.07 -5.12
CA ILE A 22 1.06 -7.03 -5.72
C ILE A 22 1.17 -7.04 -7.24
N ASP A 23 1.97 -6.16 -7.82
CA ASP A 23 2.17 -6.07 -9.27
C ASP A 23 2.63 -7.41 -9.85
N ARG A 24 3.60 -8.08 -9.23
CA ARG A 24 4.06 -9.41 -9.67
C ARG A 24 3.00 -10.50 -9.57
N TYR A 25 2.08 -10.42 -8.60
CA TYR A 25 1.01 -11.41 -8.47
C TYR A 25 -0.10 -11.19 -9.50
N THR A 26 -0.22 -9.99 -10.05
CA THR A 26 -1.31 -9.61 -10.96
C THR A 26 -0.84 -9.25 -12.38
N GLU A 27 0.45 -9.37 -12.69
CA GLU A 27 1.08 -8.93 -13.95
C GLU A 27 0.34 -9.44 -15.20
N ASP A 28 -0.01 -10.72 -15.25
CA ASP A 28 -0.68 -11.36 -16.38
C ASP A 28 -2.18 -11.61 -16.14
N MET A 29 -2.78 -10.90 -15.18
CA MET A 29 -4.19 -11.07 -14.82
C MET A 29 -5.03 -9.92 -15.36
N ASP A 30 -6.21 -10.26 -15.89
CA ASP A 30 -7.30 -9.30 -16.02
C ASP A 30 -8.19 -9.33 -14.76
N GLU A 31 -9.19 -8.45 -14.72
CA GLU A 31 -10.14 -8.36 -13.60
C GLU A 31 -10.84 -9.70 -13.34
N GLY A 32 -11.26 -10.41 -14.40
CA GLY A 32 -11.95 -11.69 -14.27
C GLY A 32 -11.05 -12.78 -13.67
N ALA A 33 -9.81 -12.87 -14.12
CA ALA A 33 -8.81 -13.78 -13.59
C ALA A 33 -8.56 -13.49 -12.10
N PHE A 34 -8.40 -12.20 -11.72
CA PHE A 34 -8.21 -11.79 -10.34
C PHE A 34 -9.42 -12.15 -9.46
N LEU A 35 -10.64 -11.84 -9.92
CA LEU A 35 -11.88 -12.14 -9.19
C LEU A 35 -12.12 -13.65 -9.02
N SER A 36 -11.55 -14.48 -9.90
CA SER A 36 -11.64 -15.94 -9.82
C SER A 36 -10.56 -16.61 -8.96
N SER A 37 -9.53 -15.86 -8.53
CA SER A 37 -8.36 -16.41 -7.84
C SER A 37 -8.29 -15.99 -6.38
N GLN A 38 -8.88 -16.79 -5.49
CA GLN A 38 -8.85 -16.55 -4.05
C GLN A 38 -7.42 -16.48 -3.49
N LEU A 39 -6.50 -17.30 -4.02
CA LEU A 39 -5.09 -17.28 -3.59
C LEU A 39 -4.43 -15.92 -3.86
N VAL A 40 -4.67 -15.35 -5.04
CA VAL A 40 -4.10 -14.03 -5.41
C VAL A 40 -4.79 -12.93 -4.61
N GLN A 41 -6.10 -13.01 -4.42
CA GLN A 41 -6.84 -12.09 -3.56
C GLN A 41 -6.25 -12.05 -2.14
N ASP A 42 -6.08 -13.20 -1.50
CA ASP A 42 -5.52 -13.30 -0.15
C ASP A 42 -4.08 -12.71 -0.09
N ALA A 43 -3.26 -12.99 -1.11
CA ALA A 43 -1.91 -12.43 -1.22
C ALA A 43 -1.91 -10.90 -1.40
N VAL A 44 -2.85 -10.37 -2.18
CA VAL A 44 -3.02 -8.92 -2.38
C VAL A 44 -3.49 -8.25 -1.10
N ILE A 45 -4.52 -8.80 -0.43
CA ILE A 45 -5.03 -8.26 0.84
C ILE A 45 -3.91 -8.17 1.87
N ARG A 46 -3.10 -9.22 2.00
CA ARG A 46 -1.95 -9.21 2.91
C ARG A 46 -0.97 -8.06 2.63
N ASN A 47 -0.74 -7.72 1.37
CA ASN A 47 0.16 -6.62 1.02
C ASN A 47 -0.50 -5.24 1.20
N ILE A 48 -1.80 -5.10 0.95
CA ILE A 48 -2.57 -3.89 1.28
C ILE A 48 -2.51 -3.60 2.79
N GLU A 49 -2.57 -4.63 3.63
CA GLU A 49 -2.39 -4.47 5.08
C GLU A 49 -1.00 -3.91 5.44
N ILE A 50 0.06 -4.40 4.78
CA ILE A 50 1.44 -3.92 4.99
C ILE A 50 1.54 -2.45 4.59
N ILE A 51 0.99 -2.08 3.43
CA ILE A 51 0.99 -0.70 2.93
C ILE A 51 0.28 0.22 3.93
N GLY A 52 -0.93 -0.16 4.38
CA GLY A 52 -1.69 0.67 5.32
C GLY A 52 -1.07 0.76 6.71
N GLU A 53 -0.45 -0.31 7.21
CA GLU A 53 0.24 -0.29 8.50
C GLU A 53 1.51 0.58 8.45
N ALA A 54 2.31 0.46 7.38
CA ALA A 54 3.47 1.32 7.19
C ALA A 54 3.05 2.80 7.06
N SER A 55 1.97 3.07 6.31
CA SER A 55 1.43 4.43 6.15
C SER A 55 0.99 5.06 7.47
N ASN A 56 0.26 4.31 8.29
CA ASN A 56 -0.16 4.74 9.64
C ASN A 56 1.02 5.02 10.56
N ASN A 57 2.08 4.20 10.49
CA ASN A 57 3.28 4.41 11.28
C ASN A 57 4.04 5.67 10.85
N ILE A 58 4.06 5.99 9.55
CA ILE A 58 4.60 7.26 9.05
C ILE A 58 3.82 8.44 9.62
N GLU A 59 2.48 8.44 9.51
CA GLU A 59 1.66 9.55 10.04
C GLU A 59 1.83 9.75 11.55
N LYS A 60 1.92 8.66 12.32
CA LYS A 60 2.03 8.71 13.78
C LYS A 60 3.41 9.10 14.30
N HIS A 61 4.46 8.60 13.66
CA HIS A 61 5.82 8.72 14.19
C HIS A 61 6.68 9.73 13.43
N HIS A 62 6.29 10.10 12.22
CA HIS A 62 6.99 11.07 11.38
C HIS A 62 6.01 12.13 10.81
N PRO A 63 5.25 12.84 11.67
CA PRO A 63 4.23 13.79 11.23
C PRO A 63 4.81 14.96 10.42
N GLU A 64 6.04 15.39 10.69
CA GLU A 64 6.74 16.43 9.92
C GLU A 64 6.98 15.98 8.47
N PHE A 65 7.33 14.71 8.27
CA PHE A 65 7.46 14.14 6.93
C PHE A 65 6.09 14.07 6.23
N ALA A 66 5.06 13.56 6.91
CA ALA A 66 3.72 13.48 6.34
C ALA A 66 3.18 14.86 5.93
N ALA A 67 3.46 15.90 6.73
CA ALA A 67 3.10 17.28 6.41
C ALA A 67 3.89 17.86 5.22
N ALA A 68 5.12 17.40 5.00
CA ALA A 68 5.96 17.82 3.87
C ALA A 68 5.56 17.14 2.55
N TYR A 69 4.90 15.98 2.61
CA TYR A 69 4.43 15.21 1.46
C TYR A 69 2.91 14.95 1.52
N PRO A 70 2.05 15.99 1.56
CA PRO A 70 0.61 15.85 1.72
C PRO A 70 -0.09 15.16 0.54
N GLU A 71 0.58 15.04 -0.60
CA GLU A 71 0.12 14.31 -1.77
C GLU A 71 0.20 12.79 -1.62
N LEU A 72 0.93 12.29 -0.61
CA LEU A 72 0.96 10.86 -0.31
C LEU A 72 -0.36 10.46 0.37
N PRO A 73 -1.12 9.50 -0.19
CA PRO A 73 -2.40 9.06 0.35
C PRO A 73 -2.25 8.14 1.59
N LEU A 74 -1.44 8.51 2.58
CA LEU A 74 -1.12 7.68 3.75
C LEU A 74 -2.36 7.32 4.58
N ALA A 75 -3.20 8.32 4.88
CA ALA A 75 -4.45 8.11 5.61
C ALA A 75 -5.42 7.20 4.84
N VAL A 76 -5.49 7.36 3.52
CA VAL A 76 -6.36 6.55 2.64
C VAL A 76 -5.86 5.10 2.60
N ALA A 77 -4.54 4.89 2.49
CA ALA A 77 -3.93 3.57 2.56
C ALA A 77 -4.23 2.87 3.90
N TYR A 78 -4.17 3.60 5.01
CA TYR A 78 -4.56 3.06 6.33
C TYR A 78 -6.05 2.72 6.40
N GLN A 79 -6.93 3.56 5.85
CA GLN A 79 -8.36 3.28 5.76
C GLN A 79 -8.64 2.04 4.93
N MET A 80 -7.95 1.85 3.81
CA MET A 80 -8.07 0.65 2.97
C MET A 80 -7.67 -0.60 3.75
N ARG A 81 -6.56 -0.57 4.52
CA ARG A 81 -6.19 -1.64 5.44
C ARG A 81 -7.31 -1.97 6.42
N ASN A 82 -7.99 -0.97 6.98
CA ASN A 82 -9.10 -1.20 7.90
C ASN A 82 -10.31 -1.82 7.19
N ALA A 83 -10.61 -1.40 5.96
CA ALA A 83 -11.70 -1.96 5.17
C ALA A 83 -11.47 -3.45 4.86
N VAL A 84 -10.26 -3.83 4.44
CA VAL A 84 -9.97 -5.23 4.06
C VAL A 84 -9.84 -6.17 5.26
N THR A 85 -9.47 -5.65 6.45
CA THR A 85 -9.33 -6.46 7.67
C THR A 85 -10.65 -6.70 8.42
N HIS A 86 -11.67 -5.85 8.24
CA HIS A 86 -12.91 -5.92 9.03
C HIS A 86 -14.04 -6.72 8.36
N GLY A 87 -13.74 -7.52 7.32
CA GLY A 87 -14.63 -8.60 6.90
C GLY A 87 -14.39 -9.13 5.50
N TYR A 88 -13.82 -10.32 5.38
CA TYR A 88 -13.71 -11.08 4.12
C TYR A 88 -15.05 -11.23 3.37
N PHE A 89 -16.18 -11.28 4.09
CA PHE A 89 -17.53 -11.33 3.51
C PHE A 89 -18.03 -10.00 2.90
N LYS A 90 -17.28 -8.89 3.04
CA LYS A 90 -17.68 -7.54 2.58
C LYS A 90 -16.61 -6.83 1.75
N VAL A 91 -15.46 -7.45 1.50
CA VAL A 91 -14.44 -6.83 0.64
C VAL A 91 -14.94 -6.83 -0.79
N ASP A 92 -15.09 -5.63 -1.35
CA ASP A 92 -15.37 -5.45 -2.75
C ASP A 92 -14.06 -5.60 -3.54
N PHE A 93 -13.86 -6.78 -4.12
CA PHE A 93 -12.66 -7.07 -4.89
C PHE A 93 -12.58 -6.33 -6.23
N GLU A 94 -13.70 -5.80 -6.76
CA GLU A 94 -13.65 -4.91 -7.92
C GLU A 94 -13.01 -3.57 -7.54
N ILE A 95 -13.29 -3.07 -6.33
CA ILE A 95 -12.59 -1.88 -5.80
C ILE A 95 -11.12 -2.19 -5.58
N VAL A 96 -10.78 -3.34 -4.99
CA VAL A 96 -9.37 -3.76 -4.82
C VAL A 96 -8.65 -3.79 -6.17
N TRP A 97 -9.26 -4.36 -7.20
CA TRP A 97 -8.69 -4.40 -8.54
C TRP A 97 -8.43 -3.00 -9.12
N LYS A 98 -9.40 -2.08 -8.98
CA LYS A 98 -9.22 -0.68 -9.39
C LYS A 98 -8.07 -0.01 -8.65
N THR A 99 -7.91 -0.28 -7.36
CA THR A 99 -6.80 0.24 -6.55
C THR A 99 -5.46 -0.30 -7.04
N ILE A 100 -5.36 -1.60 -7.36
CA ILE A 100 -4.16 -2.20 -7.95
C ILE A 100 -3.78 -1.48 -9.25
N GLN A 101 -4.74 -1.27 -10.14
CA GLN A 101 -4.47 -0.75 -11.49
C GLN A 101 -4.24 0.78 -11.53
N ARG A 102 -4.71 1.53 -10.53
CA ARG A 102 -4.73 3.01 -10.59
C ARG A 102 -3.95 3.67 -9.46
N ASP A 103 -4.22 3.26 -8.23
CA ASP A 103 -3.76 4.00 -7.04
C ASP A 103 -2.36 3.54 -6.62
N LEU A 104 -2.09 2.22 -6.63
CA LEU A 104 -0.79 1.69 -6.21
C LEU A 104 0.38 2.12 -7.11
N PRO A 105 0.27 2.13 -8.46
CA PRO A 105 1.35 2.59 -9.32
C PRO A 105 1.67 4.08 -9.10
N ALA A 106 0.65 4.90 -8.83
CA ALA A 106 0.81 6.31 -8.52
C ALA A 106 1.54 6.49 -7.17
N LEU A 107 1.11 5.79 -6.13
CA LEU A 107 1.76 5.80 -4.81
C LEU A 107 3.23 5.36 -4.89
N HIS A 108 3.49 4.27 -5.62
CA HIS A 108 4.85 3.78 -5.85
C HIS A 108 5.72 4.87 -6.51
N ALA A 109 5.24 5.48 -7.59
CA ALA A 109 5.96 6.52 -8.30
C ALA A 109 6.18 7.80 -7.47
N GLN A 110 5.28 8.12 -6.55
CA GLN A 110 5.46 9.23 -5.61
C GLN A 110 6.57 8.90 -4.60
N ILE A 111 6.51 7.75 -3.94
CA ILE A 111 7.48 7.34 -2.91
C ILE A 111 8.88 7.13 -3.51
N ALA A 112 8.98 6.55 -4.71
CA ALA A 112 10.26 6.29 -5.37
C ALA A 112 11.07 7.58 -5.71
N LYS A 113 10.44 8.75 -5.68
CA LYS A 113 11.10 10.06 -5.90
C LYS A 113 11.60 10.71 -4.61
N ILE A 114 11.30 10.13 -3.46
CA ILE A 114 11.62 10.72 -2.16
C ILE A 114 13.06 10.36 -1.78
N GLU A 115 13.91 11.38 -1.66
CA GLU A 115 15.25 11.23 -1.09
C GLU A 115 15.20 11.47 0.43
N ILE A 116 15.51 10.43 1.21
CA ILE A 116 15.66 10.57 2.66
C ILE A 116 17.12 10.94 2.94
N ARG A 117 17.35 12.19 3.38
CA ARG A 117 18.67 12.72 3.74
C ARG A 117 18.94 12.56 5.23
#